data_AF-B7U727-F1
#
_entry.id   AF-B7U727-F1
#
_cell.length_a   1.000
_cell.length_b   1.000
_cell.length_c   1.000
_cell.angle_alpha   90.00
_cell.angle_beta   90.00
_cell.angle_gamma   90.00
#
_symmetry.space_group_name_H-M   'P 1'
#
loop_
_entity.id
_entity.type
_entity.pdbx_description
1 polymer ?
#
loop_
_entity_poly.entity_id
_entity_poly.type
_entity_poly.pdbx_seq_one_letter_code
_entity_poly.pdbx_strand_id
1 'polypeptide(L)'
;FLGLEVGVILSGMTPDQRRAAYNADITYGTNNEFGFDYLRDNMAHSLADLVQRGHHYAIVDEVDSILIDEARTPLIISGPADSGATNWYVEFARIAPLMQKDVHYEVDLRKRTVGVHELGVEFVEDQLGIDNLYEAANSPLVSYLNNALKAKELFH
;
A
#
# COMPACT_ATOMS: atom_id res chain seq x y z
N PHE A 1 -39.92 4.26 -23.41
CA PHE A 1 -39.81 2.81 -23.11
C PHE A 1 -39.88 2.65 -21.57
N LEU A 2 -39.75 1.43 -20.99
CA LEU A 2 -40.14 1.01 -19.62
C LEU A 2 -39.77 1.88 -18.37
N GLY A 3 -39.17 3.06 -18.53
CA GLY A 3 -38.98 4.04 -17.46
C GLY A 3 -37.72 3.85 -16.62
N LEU A 4 -36.84 2.92 -17.01
CA LEU A 4 -35.57 2.66 -16.34
C LEU A 4 -34.45 3.50 -16.95
N GLU A 5 -33.51 3.92 -16.11
CA GLU A 5 -32.26 4.54 -16.50
C GLU A 5 -31.19 3.50 -16.82
N VAL A 6 -30.46 3.71 -17.90
CA VAL A 6 -29.39 2.81 -18.34
C VAL A 6 -28.09 3.61 -18.49
N GLY A 7 -27.07 3.22 -17.73
CA GLY A 7 -25.73 3.79 -17.78
C GLY A 7 -24.75 2.87 -18.49
N VAL A 8 -23.63 3.43 -18.95
CA VAL A 8 -22.49 2.66 -19.46
C VAL A 8 -21.20 3.26 -18.90
N ILE A 9 -20.28 2.41 -18.48
CA ILE A 9 -18.92 2.80 -18.10
C ILE A 9 -17.95 2.42 -19.21
N LEU A 10 -17.09 3.37 -19.58
CA LEU A 10 -16.12 3.26 -20.65
C LEU A 10 -14.77 3.79 -20.19
N SER A 11 -13.71 3.27 -20.78
CA SER A 11 -12.37 3.80 -20.61
C SER A 11 -12.34 5.30 -20.97
N GLY A 12 -11.63 6.10 -20.16
CA GLY A 12 -11.52 7.55 -20.34
C GLY A 12 -12.66 8.38 -19.73
N MET A 13 -13.74 7.77 -19.21
CA MET A 13 -14.75 8.50 -18.46
C MET A 13 -14.20 9.05 -17.13
N THR A 14 -14.57 10.29 -16.81
CA THR A 14 -14.23 10.92 -15.54
C THR A 14 -14.96 10.25 -14.37
N PRO A 15 -14.47 10.40 -13.12
CA PRO A 15 -15.17 9.87 -11.94
C PRO A 15 -16.63 10.34 -11.84
N ASP A 16 -16.92 11.59 -12.17
CA ASP A 16 -18.28 12.13 -12.14
C ASP A 16 -19.19 11.49 -13.18
N GLN A 17 -18.68 11.25 -14.39
CA GLN A 17 -19.41 10.54 -15.45
C GLN A 17 -19.69 9.09 -15.04
N ARG A 18 -18.72 8.43 -14.40
CA ARG A 18 -18.88 7.06 -13.89
C ARG A 18 -19.91 6.99 -12.78
N ARG A 19 -19.86 7.92 -11.82
CA ARG A 19 -20.83 7.99 -10.72
C ARG A 19 -22.26 8.16 -11.25
N ALA A 20 -22.45 9.00 -12.26
CA ALA A 20 -23.74 9.12 -12.94
C ALA A 20 -24.16 7.79 -13.61
N ALA A 21 -23.25 7.09 -14.29
CA ALA A 21 -23.54 5.81 -14.93
C ALA A 21 -23.85 4.67 -13.93
N TYR A 22 -23.18 4.62 -12.78
CA TYR A 22 -23.45 3.65 -11.72
C TYR A 22 -24.77 3.92 -10.99
N ASN A 23 -25.24 5.17 -10.96
CA ASN A 23 -26.51 5.54 -10.33
C ASN A 23 -27.74 5.17 -11.17
N ALA A 24 -27.57 4.84 -12.46
CA ALA A 24 -28.63 4.31 -13.30
C ALA A 24 -29.14 2.94 -12.79
N ASP A 25 -30.37 2.56 -13.11
CA ASP A 25 -30.97 1.28 -12.71
C ASP A 25 -30.19 0.08 -13.23
N ILE A 26 -29.66 0.19 -14.45
CA ILE A 26 -28.83 -0.83 -15.10
C ILE A 26 -27.56 -0.17 -15.62
N THR A 27 -26.39 -0.73 -15.30
CA THR A 27 -25.10 -0.23 -15.78
C THR A 27 -24.39 -1.30 -16.60
N TYR A 28 -24.07 -0.97 -17.85
CA TYR A 28 -23.22 -1.80 -18.72
C TYR A 28 -21.76 -1.41 -18.60
N GLY A 29 -20.85 -2.36 -18.81
CA GLY A 29 -19.42 -2.14 -18.76
C GLY A 29 -18.64 -3.42 -19.02
N THR A 30 -17.32 -3.32 -19.05
CA THR A 30 -16.43 -4.50 -19.10
C THR A 30 -15.95 -4.88 -17.71
N ASN A 31 -15.49 -6.12 -17.54
CA ASN A 31 -14.90 -6.59 -16.28
C ASN A 31 -13.74 -5.69 -15.78
N ASN A 32 -12.92 -5.19 -16.70
CA ASN A 32 -11.80 -4.30 -16.43
C ASN A 32 -12.28 -2.98 -15.83
N GLU A 33 -13.32 -2.37 -16.41
CA GLU A 33 -13.85 -1.10 -15.91
C GLU A 33 -14.47 -1.25 -14.52
N PHE A 34 -15.29 -2.29 -14.31
CA PHE A 34 -15.86 -2.59 -13.00
C PHE A 34 -14.79 -2.90 -11.96
N GLY A 35 -13.80 -3.73 -12.30
CA GLY A 35 -12.75 -4.12 -11.39
C GLY A 35 -11.81 -2.96 -11.03
N PHE A 36 -11.43 -2.12 -11.99
CA PHE A 36 -10.59 -0.95 -11.71
C PHE A 36 -11.33 0.17 -10.98
N ASP A 37 -12.63 0.34 -11.18
CA ASP A 37 -13.43 1.24 -10.35
C ASP A 37 -13.50 0.74 -8.91
N TYR A 38 -13.71 -0.57 -8.69
CA TYR A 38 -13.69 -1.17 -7.36
C TYR A 38 -12.33 -0.96 -6.66
N LEU A 39 -11.22 -1.20 -7.37
CA LEU A 39 -9.88 -0.99 -6.82
C LEU A 39 -9.64 0.50 -6.48
N ARG A 40 -10.07 1.43 -7.33
CA ARG A 40 -9.94 2.88 -7.08
C ARG A 40 -10.79 3.35 -5.91
N ASP A 41 -12.00 2.83 -5.77
CA ASP A 41 -12.90 3.15 -4.66
C ASP A 41 -12.28 2.74 -3.31
N ASN A 42 -11.53 1.64 -3.26
CA ASN A 42 -10.81 1.21 -2.03
C ASN A 42 -9.50 1.97 -1.76
N MET A 43 -9.08 2.85 -2.67
CA MET A 43 -7.95 3.77 -2.46
C MET A 43 -8.41 5.22 -2.25
N ALA A 44 -9.72 5.49 -2.33
CA ALA A 44 -10.27 6.82 -2.19
C ALA A 44 -10.05 7.38 -0.77
N HIS A 45 -9.68 8.65 -0.68
CA HIS A 45 -9.49 9.34 0.60
C HIS A 45 -10.80 9.84 1.21
N SER A 46 -11.85 9.98 0.41
CA SER A 46 -13.16 10.45 0.86
C SER A 46 -14.29 9.62 0.26
N LEU A 47 -15.41 9.55 1.00
CA LEU A 47 -16.62 8.87 0.51
C LEU A 47 -17.24 9.55 -0.71
N ALA A 48 -16.98 10.84 -0.92
CA ALA A 48 -17.50 11.58 -2.07
C ALA A 48 -16.81 11.17 -3.38
N ASP A 49 -15.60 10.62 -3.29
CA ASP A 49 -14.81 10.22 -4.46
C ASP A 49 -15.22 8.85 -5.01
N LEU A 50 -16.00 8.07 -4.24
CA LEU A 50 -16.50 6.77 -4.66
C LEU A 50 -17.40 6.89 -5.89
N VAL A 51 -17.23 5.96 -6.84
CA VAL A 51 -18.06 5.91 -8.06
C VAL A 51 -19.05 4.75 -8.04
N GLN A 52 -18.70 3.61 -7.43
CA GLN A 52 -19.61 2.47 -7.29
C GLN A 52 -20.54 2.63 -6.09
N ARG A 53 -21.65 1.89 -6.12
CA ARG A 53 -22.67 1.87 -5.06
C ARG A 53 -22.92 0.47 -4.48
N GLY A 54 -21.94 -0.42 -4.60
CA GLY A 54 -22.01 -1.82 -4.14
C GLY A 54 -22.28 -2.84 -5.25
N HIS A 55 -22.17 -4.13 -4.91
CA HIS A 55 -22.27 -5.25 -5.85
C HIS A 55 -23.55 -6.07 -5.61
N HIS A 56 -24.68 -5.60 -6.15
CA HIS A 56 -25.99 -6.21 -5.90
C HIS A 56 -26.25 -7.43 -6.78
N TYR A 57 -26.04 -7.28 -8.08
CA TYR A 57 -26.30 -8.31 -9.07
C TYR A 57 -25.50 -8.03 -10.34
N ALA A 58 -24.96 -9.08 -10.97
CA ALA A 58 -24.22 -8.98 -12.22
C ALA A 58 -24.64 -10.12 -13.14
N ILE A 59 -24.98 -9.77 -14.37
CA ILE A 59 -25.16 -10.74 -15.46
C ILE A 59 -23.93 -10.60 -16.35
N VAL A 60 -23.17 -11.68 -16.47
CA VAL A 60 -21.93 -11.70 -17.26
C VAL A 60 -22.25 -12.34 -18.60
N ASP A 61 -22.15 -11.54 -19.66
CA ASP A 61 -22.13 -12.05 -21.03
C ASP A 61 -20.76 -12.65 -21.33
N GLU A 62 -20.69 -13.67 -22.21
CA GLU A 62 -19.45 -14.41 -22.51
C GLU A 62 -18.72 -14.92 -21.25
N VAL A 63 -19.49 -15.57 -20.36
CA VAL A 63 -19.05 -15.93 -18.99
C VAL A 63 -17.81 -16.83 -18.94
N ASP A 64 -17.62 -17.70 -19.94
CA ASP A 64 -16.44 -18.56 -20.06
C ASP A 64 -15.18 -17.74 -20.34
N SER A 65 -15.26 -16.81 -21.29
CA SER A 65 -14.15 -15.90 -21.61
C SER A 65 -13.77 -15.05 -20.39
N ILE A 66 -14.75 -14.49 -19.68
CA ILE A 66 -14.51 -13.56 -18.58
C ILE A 66 -14.07 -14.27 -17.29
N LEU A 67 -14.78 -15.32 -16.85
CA LEU A 67 -14.54 -15.95 -15.55
C LEU A 67 -13.53 -17.11 -15.60
N ILE A 68 -13.17 -17.62 -16.78
CA ILE A 68 -12.18 -18.68 -16.94
C ILE A 68 -10.91 -18.15 -17.60
N ASP A 69 -11.01 -17.58 -18.79
CA ASP A 69 -9.82 -17.24 -19.58
C ASP A 69 -9.12 -15.98 -19.10
N GLU A 70 -9.88 -14.92 -18.83
CA GLU A 70 -9.34 -13.62 -18.35
C GLU A 70 -9.00 -13.63 -16.86
N ALA A 71 -9.64 -14.48 -16.06
CA ALA A 71 -9.40 -14.58 -14.61
C ALA A 71 -7.95 -14.98 -14.23
N ARG A 72 -7.13 -15.41 -15.21
CA ARG A 72 -5.71 -15.72 -15.02
C ARG A 72 -4.85 -14.48 -14.80
N THR A 73 -5.29 -13.31 -15.28
CA THR A 73 -4.54 -12.06 -15.17
C THR A 73 -5.17 -11.18 -14.10
N PRO A 74 -4.46 -10.89 -12.98
CA PRO A 74 -5.02 -10.01 -11.96
C PRO A 74 -5.08 -8.56 -12.43
N LEU A 75 -6.06 -7.82 -11.91
CA LEU A 75 -6.14 -6.37 -12.07
C LEU A 75 -5.19 -5.69 -11.09
N ILE A 76 -4.25 -4.90 -11.60
CA ILE A 76 -3.21 -4.25 -10.81
C ILE A 76 -3.23 -2.75 -11.08
N ILE A 77 -3.32 -1.95 -10.02
CA ILE A 77 -3.00 -0.52 -10.08
C ILE A 77 -1.57 -0.35 -9.57
N SER A 78 -0.67 0.04 -10.47
CA SER A 78 0.69 0.42 -10.12
C SER A 78 0.79 1.94 -9.94
N GLY A 79 1.60 2.36 -8.98
CA GLY A 79 1.93 3.75 -8.73
C GLY A 79 3.41 3.89 -8.41
N PRO A 80 3.97 5.10 -8.49
CA PRO A 80 5.33 5.34 -8.00
C PRO A 80 5.39 4.96 -6.52
N ALA A 81 6.46 4.27 -6.13
CA ALA A 81 6.75 4.09 -4.71
C ALA A 81 7.00 5.46 -4.08
N ASP A 82 6.49 5.67 -2.87
CA ASP A 82 6.80 6.87 -2.10
C ASP A 82 8.32 6.93 -1.88
N SER A 83 8.95 7.98 -2.42
CA SER A 83 10.41 8.17 -2.37
C SER A 83 10.91 8.46 -0.96
N GLY A 84 10.02 8.78 -0.01
CA GLY A 84 10.39 9.03 1.39
C GLY A 84 11.11 7.85 2.06
N ALA A 85 10.76 6.61 1.71
CA ALA A 85 11.38 5.42 2.29
C ALA A 85 12.85 5.22 1.86
N THR A 86 13.18 5.59 0.62
CA THR A 86 14.53 5.38 0.05
C THR A 86 15.62 6.12 0.84
N ASN A 87 15.32 7.34 1.29
CA ASN A 87 16.27 8.14 2.06
C ASN A 87 16.59 7.49 3.41
N TRP A 88 15.58 6.90 4.07
CA TRP A 88 15.78 6.24 5.36
C TRP A 88 16.60 4.97 5.26
N TYR A 89 16.44 4.17 4.20
CA TYR A 89 17.32 3.01 4.00
C TYR A 89 18.79 3.40 3.90
N VAL A 90 19.10 4.47 3.16
CA VAL A 90 20.47 4.98 3.01
C VAL A 90 20.99 5.50 4.35
N GLU A 91 20.17 6.26 5.08
CA GLU A 91 20.58 6.86 6.35
C GLU A 91 20.84 5.80 7.42
N PHE A 92 19.97 4.79 7.56
CA PHE A 92 20.19 3.70 8.51
C PHE A 92 21.31 2.75 8.09
N ALA A 93 21.57 2.60 6.79
CA ALA A 93 22.77 1.90 6.31
C ALA A 93 24.06 2.65 6.68
N ARG A 94 24.02 3.99 6.78
CA ARG A 94 25.13 4.81 7.28
C ARG A 94 25.30 4.69 8.80
N ILE A 95 24.20 4.66 9.55
CA ILE A 95 24.21 4.63 11.03
C ILE A 95 24.56 3.25 11.58
N ALA A 96 24.02 2.16 11.02
CA ALA A 96 24.20 0.81 11.57
C ALA A 96 25.69 0.37 11.74
N PRO A 97 26.63 0.70 10.83
CA PRO A 97 28.06 0.45 11.04
C PRO A 97 28.69 1.23 12.19
N LEU A 98 28.18 2.43 12.51
CA LEU A 98 28.66 3.27 13.61
C LEU A 98 28.22 2.72 14.97
N MET A 99 27.14 1.94 14.99
CA MET A 99 26.65 1.32 16.21
C MET A 99 27.51 0.12 16.62
N GLN A 100 27.74 -0.02 17.93
CA GLN A 100 28.54 -1.08 18.51
C GLN A 100 27.66 -2.20 19.07
N LYS A 101 27.97 -3.43 18.68
CA LYS A 101 27.36 -4.64 19.23
C LYS A 101 27.67 -4.78 20.73
N ASP A 102 26.71 -5.29 21.48
CA ASP A 102 26.73 -5.46 22.93
C ASP A 102 26.82 -4.15 23.74
N VAL A 103 26.73 -2.99 23.07
CA VAL A 103 26.64 -1.66 23.69
C VAL A 103 25.35 -0.96 23.26
N HIS A 104 25.18 -0.77 21.94
CA HIS A 104 24.00 -0.11 21.38
C HIS A 104 22.90 -1.13 21.02
N TYR A 105 23.25 -2.39 20.74
CA TYR A 105 22.30 -3.44 20.39
C TYR A 105 22.83 -4.83 20.75
N GLU A 106 21.93 -5.78 20.96
CA GLU A 106 22.21 -7.20 21.13
C GLU A 106 21.70 -8.01 19.93
N VAL A 107 22.36 -9.14 19.67
CA VAL A 107 21.98 -10.05 18.57
C VAL A 107 21.69 -11.44 19.13
N ASP A 108 20.44 -11.89 19.00
CA ASP A 108 20.06 -13.28 19.27
C ASP A 108 20.18 -14.09 17.97
N LEU A 109 21.30 -14.80 17.83
CA LEU A 109 21.58 -15.66 16.67
C LEU A 109 20.63 -16.86 16.57
N ARG A 110 20.08 -17.34 17.69
CA ARG A 110 19.16 -18.49 17.70
C ARG A 110 17.80 -18.09 17.18
N LYS A 111 17.31 -16.92 17.59
CA LYS A 111 16.03 -16.36 17.13
C LYS A 111 16.13 -15.53 15.87
N ARG A 112 17.35 -15.23 15.41
CA ARG A 112 17.64 -14.31 14.29
C ARG A 112 17.00 -12.93 14.50
N THR A 113 17.13 -12.40 15.70
CA THR A 113 16.56 -11.10 16.10
C THR A 113 17.64 -10.15 16.61
N VAL A 114 17.40 -8.86 16.47
CA VAL A 114 18.22 -7.79 17.03
C VAL A 114 17.36 -6.97 18.00
N GLY A 115 17.86 -6.77 19.22
CA GLY A 115 17.29 -5.87 20.22
C GLY A 115 18.15 -4.61 20.31
N VAL A 116 17.55 -3.44 20.25
CA VAL A 116 18.26 -2.15 20.43
C VAL A 116 18.20 -1.78 21.91
N HIS A 117 19.33 -1.43 22.50
CA HIS A 117 19.41 -0.96 23.89
C HIS A 117 19.08 0.52 24.00
N GLU A 118 18.83 1.02 25.21
CA GLU A 118 18.54 2.44 25.49
C GLU A 118 19.64 3.36 24.94
N LEU A 119 20.92 3.03 25.17
CA LEU A 119 22.06 3.75 24.60
C LEU A 119 22.08 3.76 23.07
N GLY A 120 21.54 2.71 22.42
CA GLY A 120 21.42 2.65 20.97
C GLY A 120 20.27 3.49 20.44
N VAL A 121 19.20 3.64 21.20
CA VAL A 121 18.08 4.55 20.89
C VAL A 121 18.56 5.99 20.98
N GLU A 122 19.18 6.38 22.10
CA GLU A 122 19.75 7.72 22.29
C GLU A 122 20.76 8.07 21.18
N PHE A 123 21.65 7.13 20.82
CA PHE A 123 22.61 7.35 19.73
C PHE A 123 21.92 7.67 18.40
N VAL A 124 20.84 6.96 18.07
CA VAL A 124 20.09 7.17 16.82
C VAL A 124 19.31 8.48 16.87
N GLU A 125 18.72 8.82 18.01
CA GLU A 125 18.03 10.09 18.25
C GLU A 125 18.98 11.28 18.02
N ASP A 126 20.19 11.22 18.58
CA ASP A 126 21.24 12.23 18.40
C ASP A 126 21.71 12.33 16.94
N GLN A 127 21.87 11.19 16.25
CA GLN A 127 22.27 11.17 14.84
C GLN A 127 21.21 11.76 13.91
N LEU A 128 19.92 11.61 14.25
CA LEU A 128 18.80 12.09 13.46
C LEU A 128 18.30 13.47 13.88
N GLY A 129 18.72 13.97 15.05
CA GLY A 129 18.24 15.23 15.62
C GLY A 129 16.76 15.19 16.01
N ILE A 130 16.30 14.04 16.51
CA ILE A 130 14.90 13.82 16.94
C ILE A 130 14.86 13.55 18.44
N ASP A 131 13.78 13.97 19.10
CA ASP A 131 13.66 13.83 20.57
C ASP A 131 13.15 12.45 21.00
N ASN A 132 12.43 11.73 20.14
CA ASN A 132 11.86 10.42 20.47
C ASN A 132 11.67 9.56 19.21
N LEU A 133 12.38 8.43 19.14
CA LEU A 133 12.26 7.46 18.05
C LEU A 133 10.91 6.73 18.02
N TYR A 134 10.20 6.68 19.16
CA TYR A 134 8.94 5.94 19.32
C TYR A 134 7.68 6.80 19.21
N GLU A 135 7.78 8.08 18.86
CA GLU A 135 6.58 8.87 18.56
C GLU A 135 5.82 8.31 17.34
N ALA A 136 4.51 8.55 17.28
CA ALA A 136 3.66 7.99 16.22
C ALA A 136 4.12 8.40 14.80
N ALA A 137 4.73 9.59 14.66
CA ALA A 137 5.29 10.07 13.41
C ALA A 137 6.58 9.31 13.00
N ASN A 138 7.35 8.81 13.97
CA ASN A 138 8.63 8.14 13.77
C ASN A 138 8.54 6.61 13.83
N SER A 139 7.35 6.05 14.01
CA SER A 139 7.13 4.59 14.07
C SER A 139 7.78 3.79 12.91
N PRO A 140 7.86 4.29 11.67
CA PRO A 140 8.60 3.62 10.60
C PRO A 140 10.13 3.53 10.83
N LEU A 141 10.73 4.50 11.54
CA LEU A 141 12.17 4.59 11.77
C LEU A 141 12.70 3.41 12.59
N VAL A 142 11.94 2.94 13.58
CA VAL A 142 12.28 1.76 14.38
C VAL A 142 12.44 0.52 13.48
N SER A 143 11.56 0.37 12.49
CA SER A 143 11.63 -0.73 11.52
C SER A 143 12.87 -0.63 10.65
N TYR A 144 13.19 0.58 10.15
CA TYR A 144 14.39 0.81 9.34
C TYR A 144 15.68 0.51 10.11
N LEU A 145 15.79 0.97 11.35
CA LEU A 145 16.92 0.70 12.23
C LEU A 145 17.11 -0.81 12.47
N ASN A 146 16.03 -1.50 12.84
CA ASN A 146 16.09 -2.93 13.14
C ASN A 146 16.49 -3.73 11.89
N ASN A 147 15.96 -3.37 10.74
CA ASN A 147 16.31 -4.01 9.47
C ASN A 147 17.77 -3.75 9.07
N ALA A 148 18.29 -2.55 9.28
CA ALA A 148 19.69 -2.22 8.99
C ALA A 148 20.66 -3.01 9.88
N LEU A 149 20.36 -3.14 11.19
CA LEU A 149 21.18 -3.96 12.10
C LEU A 149 21.08 -5.46 11.78
N LYS A 150 19.89 -5.96 11.43
CA LYS A 150 19.72 -7.33 10.95
C LYS A 150 20.54 -7.58 9.68
N ALA A 151 20.50 -6.66 8.72
CA ALA A 151 21.29 -6.76 7.49
C ALA A 151 22.80 -6.82 7.78
N LYS A 152 23.28 -6.02 8.75
CA LYS A 152 24.68 -6.02 9.19
C LYS A 152 25.12 -7.34 9.85
N GLU A 153 24.28 -7.92 10.71
CA GLU A 153 24.70 -9.00 11.64
C GLU A 153 24.21 -10.40 11.27
N LEU A 154 23.12 -10.53 10.50
CA LEU A 154 22.42 -11.81 10.30
C LEU A 154 22.43 -12.32 8.84
N PHE A 155 22.98 -11.53 7.92
CA PHE A 155 23.08 -11.85 6.49
C PHE A 155 24.51 -11.61 6.03
N HIS A 156 25.17 -12.68 5.55
CA HIS A 156 26.55 -12.69 5.04
C HIS A 156 26.58 -13.23 3.62
#